data_AF-H8FTW3-F1
#
_entry.id   AF-H8FTW3-F1
#
_cell.length_a   1.000
_cell.length_b   1.000
_cell.length_c   1.000
_cell.angle_alpha   90.00
_cell.angle_beta   90.00
_cell.angle_gamma   90.00
#
_symmetry.space_group_name_H-M   'P 1'
#
loop_
_entity.id
_entity.type
_entity.pdbx_description
1 polymer ?
#
loop_
_entity_poly.entity_id
_entity_poly.type
_entity_poly.pdbx_seq_one_letter_code
_entity_poly.pdbx_strand_id
1 'polypeptide(L)'
;MTAALNADKLGKLLALASSDNDAEALAALRKAKGMLGAAGMDFKDVAERVAAPKTSTTEFDFAEWAREAAARQPAKPPKPKGYTKGNFTWESKAAYDAYMARQKAQREAERQRYAPQRAAVLEKYGSEAAAIARDPREQALHDAALPWLEGPFEPTPGFEYLAGRWHDSMGGWRRYDFGKHPVDECRAAIMSAIPMPQTIREARAEAQYWNQRSDEICHAIESWGDEQLDLPASYRREIVRKMFERDMPIVTLDDLLVRLEFAADSDGHDDAHLAAPPILDAFNRLVINGASSNLDSATPPVPPVQTGHPTSTAARRAHVLDMLKNVETASWSDRAIAKAAGVSPTTVGNLRRQVRGAA
;
A
#
# COMPACT_ATOMS: atom_id res chain seq x y z
N MET A 1 -14.27 30.36 38.22
CA MET A 1 -14.66 29.02 37.75
C MET A 1 -13.99 28.83 36.39
N THR A 2 -12.93 28.03 36.32
CA THR A 2 -12.21 27.73 35.07
C THR A 2 -13.04 26.76 34.23
N ALA A 3 -13.25 27.08 32.95
CA ALA A 3 -13.98 26.20 32.05
C ALA A 3 -13.12 24.95 31.76
N ALA A 4 -13.72 23.75 31.84
CA ALA A 4 -13.04 22.52 31.48
C ALA A 4 -12.67 22.54 29.98
N LEU A 5 -11.40 22.26 29.67
CA LEU A 5 -10.89 22.25 28.29
C LEU A 5 -11.49 21.05 27.53
N ASN A 6 -12.24 21.31 26.47
CA ASN A 6 -12.71 20.27 25.56
C ASN A 6 -11.59 19.87 24.59
N ALA A 7 -10.93 18.74 24.85
CA ALA A 7 -9.78 18.25 24.10
C ALA A 7 -10.10 17.94 22.63
N ASP A 8 -11.26 17.34 22.34
CA ASP A 8 -11.67 17.01 20.97
C ASP A 8 -11.85 18.26 20.10
N LYS A 9 -12.44 19.30 20.69
CA LYS A 9 -12.65 20.58 20.00
C LYS A 9 -11.33 21.32 19.78
N LEU A 10 -10.39 21.24 20.72
CA LEU A 10 -9.04 21.79 20.54
C LEU A 10 -8.29 21.04 19.43
N GLY A 11 -8.35 19.70 19.40
CA GLY A 11 -7.72 18.88 18.36
C GLY A 11 -8.22 19.21 16.95
N LYS A 12 -9.55 19.41 16.79
CA LYS A 12 -10.13 19.83 15.50
C LYS A 12 -9.66 21.22 15.04
N LEU A 13 -9.48 22.16 15.97
CA LEU A 13 -8.97 23.50 15.63
C LEU A 13 -7.48 23.46 15.26
N LEU A 14 -6.69 22.59 15.89
CA LEU A 14 -5.28 22.40 15.53
C LEU A 14 -5.13 21.70 14.17
N ALA A 15 -6.01 20.76 13.84
CA ALA A 15 -6.07 20.18 12.50
C ALA A 15 -6.48 21.21 11.43
N LEU A 16 -7.39 22.13 11.76
CA LEU A 16 -7.76 23.21 10.84
C LEU A 16 -6.64 24.25 10.66
N ALA A 17 -5.73 24.35 11.62
CA ALA A 17 -4.56 25.23 11.55
C ALA A 17 -3.51 24.75 10.52
N SER A 18 -3.61 23.52 10.02
CA SER A 18 -2.77 23.00 8.92
C SER A 18 -3.45 23.11 7.54
N SER A 19 -4.51 23.92 7.41
CA SER A 19 -5.15 24.23 6.12
C SER A 19 -4.24 25.07 5.23
N ASP A 20 -4.28 24.84 3.91
CA ASP A 20 -3.57 25.64 2.89
C ASP A 20 -4.13 27.08 2.76
N ASN A 21 -5.21 27.39 3.48
CA ASN A 21 -5.80 28.72 3.54
C ASN A 21 -5.31 29.48 4.78
N ASP A 22 -4.36 30.41 4.57
CA ASP A 22 -3.74 31.22 5.63
C ASP A 22 -4.75 31.94 6.53
N ALA A 23 -5.88 32.43 5.96
CA ALA A 23 -6.89 33.15 6.73
C ALA A 23 -7.65 32.23 7.68
N GLU A 24 -7.92 31.00 7.24
CA GLU A 24 -8.59 29.97 8.03
C GLU A 24 -7.68 29.41 9.12
N ALA A 25 -6.42 29.14 8.78
CA ALA A 25 -5.40 28.69 9.73
C ALA A 25 -5.19 29.70 10.87
N LEU A 26 -5.09 31.00 10.55
CA LEU A 26 -4.96 32.05 11.56
C LEU A 26 -6.21 32.21 12.43
N ALA A 27 -7.41 32.05 11.86
CA ALA A 27 -8.65 32.07 12.62
C ALA A 27 -8.73 30.88 13.60
N ALA A 28 -8.32 29.69 13.16
CA ALA A 28 -8.28 28.49 13.98
C ALA A 28 -7.31 28.62 15.15
N LEU A 29 -6.09 29.13 14.91
CA LEU A 29 -5.08 29.37 15.95
C LEU A 29 -5.53 30.40 16.99
N ARG A 30 -6.17 31.50 16.57
CA ARG A 30 -6.73 32.49 17.51
C ARG A 30 -7.80 31.88 18.41
N LYS A 31 -8.65 31.02 17.85
CA LYS A 31 -9.71 30.34 18.58
C LYS A 31 -9.17 29.29 19.55
N ALA A 32 -8.16 28.54 19.14
CA ALA A 32 -7.43 27.60 20.00
C ALA A 32 -6.76 28.34 21.18
N LYS A 33 -6.10 29.48 20.92
CA LYS A 33 -5.51 30.34 21.96
C LYS A 33 -6.55 30.83 22.97
N GLY A 34 -7.73 31.26 22.49
CA GLY A 34 -8.83 31.69 23.36
C GLY A 34 -9.38 30.55 24.23
N MET A 35 -9.48 29.33 23.67
CA MET A 35 -9.91 28.15 24.42
C MET A 35 -8.92 27.75 25.51
N LEU A 36 -7.62 27.80 25.22
CA LEU A 36 -6.58 27.54 26.21
C LEU A 36 -6.59 28.61 27.31
N GLY A 37 -6.70 29.89 26.94
CA GLY A 37 -6.79 30.98 27.91
C GLY A 37 -7.99 30.87 28.85
N ALA A 38 -9.15 30.42 28.35
CA ALA A 38 -10.34 30.16 29.18
C ALA A 38 -10.15 28.99 30.17
N ALA A 39 -9.25 28.06 29.85
CA ALA A 39 -8.84 26.96 30.72
C ALA A 39 -7.63 27.31 31.61
N GLY A 40 -7.13 28.55 31.55
CA GLY A 40 -5.94 28.99 32.29
C GLY A 40 -4.64 28.37 31.80
N MET A 41 -4.57 28.02 30.51
CA MET A 41 -3.41 27.37 29.88
C MET A 41 -2.95 28.17 28.66
N ASP A 42 -1.72 27.93 28.22
CA ASP A 42 -1.23 28.37 26.92
C ASP A 42 -0.70 27.19 26.07
N PHE A 43 -0.16 27.47 24.88
CA PHE A 43 0.37 26.43 24.00
C PHE A 43 1.64 25.77 24.55
N LYS A 44 2.39 26.45 25.43
CA LYS A 44 3.57 25.90 26.08
C LYS A 44 3.15 24.85 27.10
N ASP A 45 2.12 25.11 27.90
CA ASP A 45 1.56 24.13 28.85
C ASP A 45 1.06 22.86 28.13
N VAL A 46 0.49 23.02 26.94
CA VAL A 46 0.05 21.89 26.10
C VAL A 46 1.25 21.10 25.58
N ALA A 47 2.28 21.78 25.07
CA ALA A 47 3.49 21.12 24.57
C ALA A 47 4.23 20.37 25.69
N GLU A 48 4.33 20.95 26.88
CA GLU A 48 4.95 20.32 28.06
C GLU A 48 4.18 19.07 28.51
N ARG A 49 2.85 19.09 28.46
CA ARG A 49 2.02 17.90 28.76
C ARG A 49 2.13 16.78 27.73
N VAL A 50 2.35 17.13 26.46
CA VAL A 50 2.57 16.14 25.39
C VAL A 50 3.99 15.59 25.44
N ALA A 51 4.96 16.42 25.81
CA ALA A 51 6.38 16.06 25.92
C ALA A 51 6.71 15.31 27.24
N ALA A 52 5.86 15.42 28.26
CA ALA A 52 6.03 14.65 29.49
C ALA A 52 6.01 13.15 29.17
N PRO A 53 7.05 12.37 29.52
CA PRO A 53 7.04 10.94 29.34
C PRO A 53 5.87 10.39 30.15
N LYS A 54 4.98 9.61 29.50
CA LYS A 54 3.96 8.84 30.19
C LYS A 54 4.68 7.88 31.14
N THR A 55 4.85 8.30 32.38
CA THR A 55 5.21 7.44 33.48
C THR A 55 4.04 6.48 33.65
N SER A 56 4.17 5.33 32.99
CA SER A 56 3.36 4.14 33.22
C SER A 56 3.64 3.65 34.63
N THR A 57 3.05 4.31 35.62
CA THR A 57 2.99 3.85 37.01
C THR A 57 1.54 3.86 37.45
N THR A 58 0.82 2.88 36.92
CA THR A 58 -0.04 2.02 37.72
C THR A 58 0.24 0.63 37.19
N GLU A 59 0.86 -0.22 38.00
CA GLU A 59 0.75 -1.66 37.80
C GLU A 59 -0.72 -1.95 37.57
N PHE A 60 -1.04 -2.37 36.35
CA PHE A 60 -2.38 -2.79 36.03
C PHE A 60 -2.62 -4.09 36.80
N ASP A 61 -3.27 -3.99 37.96
CA ASP A 61 -3.69 -5.15 38.72
C ASP A 61 -4.77 -5.87 37.92
N PHE A 62 -4.31 -6.84 37.13
CA PHE A 62 -5.14 -7.65 36.27
C PHE A 62 -6.23 -8.37 37.09
N ALA A 63 -5.98 -8.66 38.36
CA ALA A 63 -6.94 -9.33 39.23
C ALA A 63 -8.01 -8.36 39.76
N GLU A 64 -7.67 -7.10 40.02
CA GLU A 64 -8.66 -6.07 40.38
C GLU A 64 -9.49 -5.67 39.17
N TRP A 65 -8.87 -5.43 38.01
CA TRP A 65 -9.59 -5.16 36.77
C TRP A 65 -10.46 -6.35 36.34
N ALA A 66 -9.99 -7.60 36.46
CA ALA A 66 -10.81 -8.78 36.16
C ALA A 66 -11.99 -8.93 37.14
N ARG A 67 -11.82 -8.59 38.42
CA ARG A 67 -12.91 -8.56 39.40
C ARG A 67 -13.91 -7.46 39.09
N GLU A 68 -13.45 -6.26 38.73
CA GLU A 68 -14.32 -5.14 38.36
C GLU A 68 -15.05 -5.41 37.03
N ALA A 69 -14.39 -6.04 36.06
CA ALA A 69 -14.98 -6.48 34.81
C ALA A 69 -15.99 -7.61 35.02
N ALA A 70 -15.72 -8.57 35.91
CA ALA A 70 -16.66 -9.63 36.27
C ALA A 70 -17.88 -9.07 37.03
N ALA A 71 -17.68 -8.07 37.90
CA ALA A 71 -18.75 -7.40 38.63
C ALA A 71 -19.60 -6.48 37.73
N ARG A 72 -19.03 -5.94 36.65
CA ARG A 72 -19.72 -5.11 35.64
C ARG A 72 -20.34 -5.91 34.51
N GLN A 73 -20.15 -7.24 34.44
CA GLN A 73 -20.87 -8.04 33.46
C GLN A 73 -22.36 -8.08 33.84
N PRO A 74 -23.26 -7.44 33.06
CA PRO A 74 -24.67 -7.75 33.20
C PRO A 74 -24.82 -9.27 32.99
N ALA A 75 -25.73 -9.90 33.75
CA ALA A 75 -26.03 -11.32 33.59
C ALA A 75 -26.08 -11.65 32.09
N LYS A 76 -25.26 -12.63 31.65
CA LYS A 76 -25.17 -13.00 30.24
C LYS A 76 -26.60 -13.09 29.70
N PRO A 77 -26.98 -12.29 28.69
CA PRO A 77 -28.33 -12.33 28.17
C PRO A 77 -28.64 -13.80 27.85
N PRO A 78 -29.87 -14.27 28.15
CA PRO A 78 -30.23 -15.66 27.88
C PRO A 78 -29.83 -15.97 26.44
N LYS A 79 -29.07 -17.06 26.24
CA LYS A 79 -28.58 -17.45 24.90
C LYS A 79 -29.77 -17.32 23.94
N PRO A 80 -29.64 -16.57 22.83
CA PRO A 80 -30.73 -16.42 21.89
C PRO A 80 -31.21 -17.83 21.52
N LYS A 81 -32.53 -18.06 21.60
CA LYS A 81 -33.15 -19.31 21.15
C LYS A 81 -32.98 -19.36 19.63
N GLY A 82 -31.86 -19.89 19.19
CA GLY A 82 -31.45 -19.97 17.79
C GLY A 82 -30.97 -21.37 17.43
N TYR A 83 -30.95 -21.66 16.14
CA TYR A 83 -30.36 -22.89 15.63
C TYR A 83 -28.83 -22.75 15.66
N THR A 84 -28.15 -23.56 16.47
CA THR A 84 -26.69 -23.52 16.61
C THR A 84 -26.05 -24.62 15.79
N LYS A 85 -25.04 -24.30 14.98
CA LYS A 85 -24.22 -25.28 14.27
C LYS A 85 -22.75 -24.83 14.27
N GLY A 86 -21.88 -25.66 14.83
CA GLY A 86 -20.49 -25.27 15.13
C GLY A 86 -20.45 -24.10 16.11
N ASN A 87 -19.60 -23.11 15.83
CA ASN A 87 -19.42 -21.90 16.65
C ASN A 87 -20.44 -20.78 16.33
N PHE A 88 -21.39 -21.00 15.43
CA PHE A 88 -22.33 -19.97 14.97
C PHE A 88 -23.76 -20.29 15.42
N THR A 89 -24.45 -19.24 15.90
CA THR A 89 -25.87 -19.30 16.28
C THR A 89 -26.69 -18.50 15.27
N TRP A 90 -27.67 -19.16 14.66
CA TRP A 90 -28.56 -18.60 13.65
C TRP A 90 -29.94 -18.33 14.27
N GLU A 91 -30.67 -17.37 13.74
CA GLU A 91 -32.02 -17.02 14.21
C GLU A 91 -33.00 -18.22 14.11
N SER A 92 -32.84 -19.08 13.11
CA SER A 92 -33.62 -20.32 12.94
C SER A 92 -32.90 -21.32 12.04
N LYS A 93 -33.38 -22.57 12.00
CA LYS A 93 -32.91 -23.57 11.03
C LYS A 93 -33.17 -23.12 9.59
N ALA A 94 -34.31 -22.46 9.34
CA ALA A 94 -34.64 -21.94 8.01
C ALA A 94 -33.66 -20.84 7.54
N ALA A 95 -33.21 -19.96 8.44
CA ALA A 95 -32.20 -18.96 8.13
C ALA A 95 -30.85 -19.60 7.79
N TYR A 96 -30.44 -20.64 8.53
CA TYR A 96 -29.26 -21.44 8.21
C TYR A 96 -29.39 -22.13 6.84
N ASP A 97 -30.52 -22.80 6.58
CA ASP A 97 -30.76 -23.51 5.32
C ASP A 97 -30.76 -22.54 4.13
N ALA A 98 -31.35 -21.34 4.27
CA ALA A 98 -31.35 -20.29 3.26
C ALA A 98 -29.93 -19.75 2.99
N TYR A 99 -29.13 -19.53 4.04
CA TYR A 99 -27.72 -19.18 3.91
C TYR A 99 -26.93 -20.25 3.15
N MET A 100 -27.11 -21.52 3.51
CA MET A 100 -26.46 -22.64 2.84
C MET A 100 -26.90 -22.78 1.38
N ALA A 101 -28.18 -22.54 1.07
CA ALA A 101 -28.67 -22.52 -0.30
C ALA A 101 -28.04 -21.39 -1.13
N ARG A 102 -27.90 -20.18 -0.55
CA ARG A 102 -27.19 -19.05 -1.18
C ARG A 102 -25.72 -19.38 -1.43
N GLN A 103 -25.04 -19.98 -0.44
CA GLN A 103 -23.64 -20.41 -0.59
C GLN A 103 -23.48 -21.48 -1.67
N LYS A 104 -24.42 -22.44 -1.76
CA LYS A 104 -24.43 -23.45 -2.83
C LYS A 104 -24.63 -22.80 -4.21
N ALA A 105 -25.59 -21.89 -4.34
CA ALA A 105 -25.85 -21.18 -5.59
C ALA A 105 -24.65 -20.31 -6.00
N GLN A 106 -24.00 -19.64 -5.04
CA GLN A 106 -22.78 -18.87 -5.28
C GLN A 106 -21.65 -19.77 -5.80
N ARG A 107 -21.40 -20.91 -5.15
CA ARG A 107 -20.36 -21.86 -5.62
C ARG A 107 -20.65 -22.42 -7.00
N GLU A 108 -21.92 -22.68 -7.32
CA GLU A 108 -22.30 -23.13 -8.67
C GLU A 108 -22.09 -22.04 -9.72
N ALA A 109 -22.42 -20.79 -9.39
CA ALA A 109 -22.13 -19.65 -10.26
C ALA A 109 -20.63 -19.41 -10.45
N GLU A 110 -19.82 -19.55 -9.40
CA GLU A 110 -18.36 -19.46 -9.46
C GLU A 110 -17.78 -20.64 -10.29
N ARG A 111 -18.30 -21.86 -10.11
CA ARG A 111 -17.91 -23.02 -10.93
C ARG A 111 -18.17 -22.79 -12.40
N GLN A 112 -19.32 -22.22 -12.76
CA GLN A 112 -19.62 -21.87 -14.15
C GLN A 112 -18.70 -20.76 -14.65
N ARG A 113 -18.46 -19.73 -13.84
CA ARG A 113 -17.59 -18.60 -14.18
C ARG A 113 -16.14 -19.03 -14.43
N TYR A 114 -15.62 -19.93 -13.61
CA TYR A 114 -14.22 -20.39 -13.64
C TYR A 114 -14.02 -21.74 -14.34
N ALA A 115 -15.06 -22.28 -14.99
CA ALA A 115 -14.98 -23.53 -15.73
C ALA A 115 -13.87 -23.53 -16.80
N PRO A 116 -13.65 -22.45 -17.59
CA PRO A 116 -12.56 -22.39 -18.57
C PRO A 116 -11.18 -22.48 -17.91
N GLN A 117 -10.96 -21.78 -16.81
CA GLN A 117 -9.69 -21.77 -16.08
C GLN A 117 -9.41 -23.15 -15.47
N ARG A 118 -10.42 -23.78 -14.87
CA ARG A 118 -10.30 -25.15 -14.36
C ARG A 118 -9.97 -26.14 -15.48
N ALA A 119 -10.63 -26.03 -16.63
CA ALA A 119 -10.35 -26.88 -17.79
C ALA A 119 -8.89 -26.72 -18.26
N ALA A 120 -8.38 -25.48 -18.34
CA ALA A 120 -6.99 -25.21 -18.72
C ALA A 120 -5.98 -25.79 -17.72
N VAL A 121 -6.27 -25.70 -16.41
CA VAL A 121 -5.42 -26.31 -15.37
C VAL A 121 -5.40 -27.83 -15.48
N LEU A 122 -6.58 -28.46 -15.67
CA LEU A 122 -6.67 -29.91 -15.82
C LEU A 122 -6.02 -30.40 -17.11
N GLU A 123 -6.07 -29.62 -18.19
CA GLU A 123 -5.34 -29.92 -19.42
C GLU A 123 -3.82 -29.83 -19.20
N LYS A 124 -3.34 -28.79 -18.52
CA LYS A 124 -1.91 -28.58 -18.20
C LYS A 124 -1.32 -29.71 -17.35
N TYR A 125 -2.05 -30.16 -16.31
CA TYR A 125 -1.55 -31.15 -15.35
C TYR A 125 -2.05 -32.58 -15.62
N GLY A 126 -3.01 -32.76 -16.52
CA GLY A 126 -3.64 -34.03 -16.86
C GLY A 126 -4.68 -34.52 -15.84
N SER A 127 -4.60 -34.11 -14.58
CA SER A 127 -5.58 -34.46 -13.54
C SER A 127 -5.59 -33.46 -12.40
N GLU A 128 -6.66 -33.47 -11.62
CA GLU A 128 -6.79 -32.68 -10.39
C GLU A 128 -5.71 -33.07 -9.36
N ALA A 129 -5.49 -34.37 -9.16
CA ALA A 129 -4.46 -34.86 -8.24
C ALA A 129 -3.05 -34.38 -8.64
N ALA A 130 -2.73 -34.39 -9.94
CA ALA A 130 -1.46 -33.88 -10.44
C ALA A 130 -1.34 -32.35 -10.32
N ALA A 131 -2.44 -31.61 -10.46
CA ALA A 131 -2.45 -30.16 -10.27
C ALA A 131 -2.19 -29.77 -8.79
N ILE A 132 -2.70 -30.57 -7.85
CA ILE A 132 -2.56 -30.33 -6.40
C ILE A 132 -1.23 -30.84 -5.84
N ALA A 133 -0.63 -31.86 -6.48
CA ALA A 133 0.65 -32.41 -6.06
C ALA A 133 1.74 -31.32 -5.97
N ARG A 134 2.63 -31.42 -4.98
CA ARG A 134 3.75 -30.47 -4.84
C ARG A 134 4.64 -30.54 -6.09
N ASP A 135 4.92 -29.39 -6.68
CA ASP A 135 5.97 -29.30 -7.69
C ASP A 135 7.37 -29.41 -7.04
N PRO A 136 8.46 -29.52 -7.82
CA PRO A 136 9.82 -29.64 -7.26
C PRO A 136 10.24 -28.47 -6.37
N ARG A 137 9.74 -27.24 -6.61
CA ARG A 137 10.04 -26.07 -5.78
C ARG A 137 9.25 -26.12 -4.48
N GLU A 138 7.95 -26.42 -4.54
CA GLU A 138 7.11 -26.66 -3.37
C GLU A 138 7.70 -27.78 -2.50
N GLN A 139 8.18 -28.86 -3.12
CA GLN A 139 8.78 -29.99 -2.42
C GLN A 139 10.09 -29.58 -1.72
N ALA A 140 10.98 -28.85 -2.40
CA ALA A 140 12.23 -28.39 -1.79
C ALA A 140 11.99 -27.49 -0.57
N LEU A 141 11.01 -26.58 -0.64
CA LEU A 141 10.63 -25.72 0.48
C LEU A 141 10.00 -26.53 1.62
N HIS A 142 9.17 -27.52 1.27
CA HIS A 142 8.54 -28.42 2.24
C HIS A 142 9.58 -29.24 2.99
N ASP A 143 10.51 -29.87 2.29
CA ASP A 143 11.57 -30.69 2.88
C ASP A 143 12.47 -29.86 3.80
N ALA A 144 12.78 -28.63 3.41
CA ALA A 144 13.56 -27.72 4.24
C ALA A 144 12.82 -27.26 5.50
N ALA A 145 11.50 -27.09 5.44
CA ALA A 145 10.70 -26.68 6.59
C ALA A 145 10.26 -27.85 7.48
N LEU A 146 10.39 -29.09 7.01
CA LEU A 146 9.86 -30.30 7.65
C LEU A 146 10.11 -30.41 9.16
N PRO A 147 11.30 -30.05 9.71
CA PRO A 147 11.55 -30.11 11.16
C PRO A 147 10.68 -29.19 12.02
N TRP A 148 10.06 -28.17 11.42
CA TRP A 148 9.29 -27.13 12.11
C TRP A 148 7.80 -27.15 11.76
N LEU A 149 7.36 -28.06 10.89
CA LEU A 149 5.96 -28.16 10.51
C LEU A 149 5.15 -28.80 11.64
N GLU A 150 4.08 -28.11 12.05
CA GLU A 150 3.30 -28.44 13.24
C GLU A 150 1.81 -28.56 12.92
N GLY A 151 1.23 -29.69 13.33
CA GLY A 151 -0.19 -29.97 13.25
C GLY A 151 -0.70 -30.17 11.81
N PRO A 152 -1.58 -31.15 11.56
CA PRO A 152 -2.33 -31.13 10.30
C PRO A 152 -3.24 -29.91 10.29
N PHE A 153 -3.29 -29.18 9.18
CA PHE A 153 -4.33 -28.18 8.98
C PHE A 153 -5.69 -28.87 9.03
N GLU A 154 -6.53 -28.49 10.00
CA GLU A 154 -7.93 -28.92 10.05
C GLU A 154 -8.75 -27.98 9.17
N PRO A 155 -9.18 -28.42 7.97
CA PRO A 155 -9.98 -27.57 7.12
C PRO A 155 -11.35 -27.30 7.74
N THR A 156 -11.85 -26.09 7.50
CA THR A 156 -13.23 -25.69 7.83
C THR A 156 -14.24 -26.65 7.17
N PRO A 157 -15.39 -26.95 7.79
CA PRO A 157 -16.42 -27.79 7.17
C PRO A 157 -16.79 -27.30 5.75
N GLY A 158 -16.72 -28.19 4.76
CA GLY A 158 -16.83 -27.88 3.33
C GLY A 158 -15.49 -27.81 2.57
N PHE A 159 -14.36 -27.89 3.27
CA PHE A 159 -12.99 -27.88 2.73
C PHE A 159 -12.21 -29.13 3.11
N GLU A 160 -12.88 -30.21 3.51
CA GLU A 160 -12.28 -31.44 4.05
C GLU A 160 -11.25 -32.09 3.11
N TYR A 161 -11.37 -31.85 1.80
CA TYR A 161 -10.43 -32.32 0.77
C TYR A 161 -9.04 -31.64 0.83
N LEU A 162 -8.89 -30.58 1.62
CA LEU A 162 -7.62 -29.88 1.86
C LEU A 162 -6.87 -30.43 3.09
N ALA A 163 -7.50 -31.33 3.85
CA ALA A 163 -6.88 -31.97 5.02
C ALA A 163 -5.62 -32.73 4.62
N GLY A 164 -4.54 -32.56 5.39
CA GLY A 164 -3.31 -33.34 5.25
C GLY A 164 -2.32 -32.87 4.18
N ARG A 165 -2.68 -31.91 3.30
CA ARG A 165 -1.69 -31.23 2.45
C ARG A 165 -0.93 -30.16 3.23
N TRP A 166 -1.63 -29.42 4.08
CA TRP A 166 -1.08 -28.26 4.78
C TRP A 166 -0.91 -28.51 6.27
N HIS A 167 -0.07 -27.67 6.87
CA HIS A 167 0.21 -27.67 8.30
C HIS A 167 -0.46 -26.46 8.95
N ASP A 168 -0.83 -26.56 10.24
CA ASP A 168 -1.46 -25.44 10.97
C ASP A 168 -0.45 -24.32 11.25
N SER A 169 0.79 -24.71 11.55
CA SER A 169 1.86 -23.75 11.77
C SER A 169 3.23 -24.29 11.36
N MET A 170 4.20 -23.39 11.29
CA MET A 170 5.58 -23.67 10.92
C MET A 170 6.50 -22.85 11.82
N GLY A 171 7.20 -23.49 12.75
CA GLY A 171 8.14 -22.81 13.66
C GLY A 171 7.48 -21.66 14.44
N GLY A 172 6.27 -21.88 14.94
CA GLY A 172 5.46 -20.88 15.64
C GLY A 172 4.78 -19.82 14.76
N TRP A 173 4.91 -19.89 13.43
CA TRP A 173 4.27 -18.97 12.48
C TRP A 173 3.05 -19.60 11.81
N ARG A 174 1.97 -18.83 11.70
CA ARG A 174 0.75 -19.17 10.95
C ARG A 174 0.55 -18.19 9.79
N ARG A 175 -0.20 -18.61 8.77
CA ARG A 175 -0.45 -17.80 7.56
C ARG A 175 -0.97 -16.37 7.83
N TYR A 176 -1.72 -16.16 8.91
CA TYR A 176 -2.30 -14.85 9.26
C TYR A 176 -1.57 -14.13 10.40
N ASP A 177 -0.35 -14.58 10.77
CA ASP A 177 0.50 -13.89 11.73
C ASP A 177 1.23 -12.70 11.07
N PHE A 178 0.48 -11.64 10.76
CA PHE A 178 1.01 -10.42 10.16
C PHE A 178 2.15 -9.82 10.98
N GLY A 179 3.25 -9.47 10.30
CA GLY A 179 4.43 -8.85 10.92
C GLY A 179 5.32 -9.81 11.72
N LYS A 180 4.98 -11.10 11.82
CA LYS A 180 5.84 -12.13 12.42
C LYS A 180 6.53 -12.96 11.34
N HIS A 181 7.50 -13.74 11.77
CA HIS A 181 8.16 -14.77 10.96
C HIS A 181 8.32 -16.05 11.80
N PRO A 182 8.50 -17.22 11.17
CA PRO A 182 8.92 -18.43 11.87
C PRO A 182 10.26 -18.21 12.56
N VAL A 183 10.63 -19.12 13.47
CA VAL A 183 11.96 -19.14 14.09
C VAL A 183 13.08 -18.98 13.04
N ASP A 184 14.17 -18.31 13.43
CA ASP A 184 15.21 -17.87 12.50
C ASP A 184 15.85 -19.02 11.72
N GLU A 185 16.00 -20.19 12.35
CA GLU A 185 16.53 -21.39 11.71
C GLU A 185 15.61 -21.90 10.59
N CYS A 186 14.29 -21.87 10.82
CA CYS A 186 13.29 -22.24 9.81
C CYS A 186 13.29 -21.23 8.66
N ARG A 187 13.34 -19.94 8.98
CA ARG A 187 13.47 -18.87 7.98
C ARG A 187 14.72 -19.06 7.12
N ALA A 188 15.86 -19.32 7.74
CA ALA A 188 17.13 -19.56 7.04
C ALA A 188 17.06 -20.81 6.15
N ALA A 189 16.46 -21.90 6.63
CA ALA A 189 16.27 -23.12 5.85
C ALA A 189 15.45 -22.84 4.57
N ILE A 190 14.32 -22.14 4.69
CA ILE A 190 13.46 -21.77 3.54
C ILE A 190 14.18 -20.85 2.55
N MET A 191 14.96 -19.88 3.04
CA MET A 191 15.74 -18.99 2.17
C MET A 191 16.86 -19.73 1.42
N SER A 192 17.37 -20.82 1.99
CA SER A 192 18.46 -21.63 1.41
C SER A 192 18.00 -22.77 0.50
N ALA A 193 16.75 -23.22 0.65
CA ALA A 193 16.19 -24.36 -0.10
C ALA A 193 16.17 -24.14 -1.63
N ILE A 194 15.97 -22.91 -2.06
CA ILE A 194 16.01 -22.48 -3.46
C ILE A 194 16.81 -21.18 -3.51
N PRO A 195 17.73 -20.99 -4.49
CA PRO A 195 18.49 -19.76 -4.62
C PRO A 195 17.61 -18.51 -4.50
N MET A 196 18.01 -17.56 -3.66
CA MET A 196 17.30 -16.28 -3.54
C MET A 196 17.46 -15.49 -4.83
N PRO A 197 16.39 -14.80 -5.31
CA PRO A 197 16.51 -13.84 -6.38
C PRO A 197 17.58 -12.79 -6.10
N GLN A 198 18.38 -12.45 -7.11
CA GLN A 198 19.46 -11.45 -7.01
C GLN A 198 19.06 -10.11 -7.62
N THR A 199 17.97 -10.07 -8.40
CA THR A 199 17.46 -8.86 -9.03
C THR A 199 15.97 -8.65 -8.75
N ILE A 200 15.50 -7.40 -8.86
CA ILE A 200 14.09 -7.03 -8.71
C ILE A 200 13.21 -7.82 -9.69
N ARG A 201 13.69 -8.01 -10.92
CA ARG A 201 13.00 -8.78 -11.95
C ARG A 201 12.87 -10.26 -11.60
N GLU A 202 13.94 -10.88 -11.12
CA GLU A 202 13.91 -12.29 -10.67
C GLU A 202 12.96 -12.45 -9.48
N ALA A 203 12.97 -11.51 -8.53
CA ALA A 203 12.09 -11.54 -7.37
C ALA A 203 10.62 -11.38 -7.76
N ARG A 204 10.31 -10.47 -8.71
CA ARG A 204 8.96 -10.33 -9.28
C ARG A 204 8.52 -11.60 -10.00
N ALA A 205 9.39 -12.19 -10.82
CA ALA A 205 9.09 -13.42 -11.55
C ALA A 205 8.81 -14.59 -10.60
N GLU A 206 9.57 -14.72 -9.51
CA GLU A 206 9.31 -15.73 -8.49
C GLU A 206 7.97 -15.46 -7.76
N ALA A 207 7.68 -14.20 -7.40
CA ALA A 207 6.40 -13.85 -6.78
C ALA A 207 5.19 -14.17 -7.70
N GLN A 208 5.30 -13.85 -9.00
CA GLN A 208 4.28 -14.17 -10.01
C GLN A 208 4.09 -15.68 -10.16
N TYR A 209 5.19 -16.45 -10.14
CA TYR A 209 5.13 -17.91 -10.14
C TYR A 209 4.28 -18.44 -8.97
N TRP A 210 4.53 -17.95 -7.76
CA TRP A 210 3.78 -18.39 -6.58
C TRP A 210 2.29 -17.98 -6.63
N ASN A 211 1.99 -16.79 -7.13
CA ASN A 211 0.60 -16.35 -7.34
C ASN A 211 -0.11 -17.25 -8.35
N GLN A 212 0.51 -17.47 -9.52
CA GLN A 212 -0.01 -18.38 -10.53
C GLN A 212 -0.20 -19.79 -9.96
N ARG A 213 0.76 -20.29 -9.19
CA ARG A 213 0.67 -21.62 -8.57
C ARG A 213 -0.51 -21.72 -7.61
N SER A 214 -0.73 -20.69 -6.79
CA SER A 214 -1.89 -20.61 -5.91
C SER A 214 -3.21 -20.61 -6.69
N ASP A 215 -3.29 -19.83 -7.77
CA ASP A 215 -4.47 -19.74 -8.63
C ASP A 215 -4.76 -21.07 -9.33
N GLU A 216 -3.73 -21.75 -9.83
CA GLU A 216 -3.87 -23.06 -10.45
C GLU A 216 -4.42 -24.11 -9.48
N ILE A 217 -3.91 -24.15 -8.24
CA ILE A 217 -4.43 -25.05 -7.20
C ILE A 217 -5.88 -24.67 -6.87
N CYS A 218 -6.16 -23.38 -6.68
CA CYS A 218 -7.50 -22.83 -6.43
C CYS A 218 -8.51 -23.26 -7.51
N HIS A 219 -8.14 -23.18 -8.79
CA HIS A 219 -8.98 -23.64 -9.90
C HIS A 219 -9.13 -25.16 -9.93
N ALA A 220 -8.09 -25.93 -9.62
CA ALA A 220 -8.16 -27.39 -9.61
C ALA A 220 -9.20 -27.90 -8.59
N ILE A 221 -9.16 -27.36 -7.37
CA ILE A 221 -9.99 -27.79 -6.23
C ILE A 221 -11.32 -27.01 -6.08
N GLU A 222 -11.57 -26.03 -6.95
CA GLU A 222 -12.76 -25.17 -6.89
C GLU A 222 -12.89 -24.36 -5.58
N SER A 223 -11.77 -23.82 -5.08
CA SER A 223 -11.70 -23.04 -3.83
C SER A 223 -11.28 -21.60 -4.09
N TRP A 224 -12.20 -20.78 -4.62
CA TRP A 224 -11.92 -19.39 -4.99
C TRP A 224 -11.86 -18.44 -3.80
N GLY A 225 -10.80 -17.63 -3.76
CA GLY A 225 -10.64 -16.54 -2.78
C GLY A 225 -9.68 -16.84 -1.63
N ASP A 226 -9.29 -18.10 -1.44
CA ASP A 226 -8.34 -18.50 -0.41
C ASP A 226 -6.97 -18.83 -1.02
N GLU A 227 -5.89 -18.47 -0.32
CA GLU A 227 -4.54 -18.89 -0.69
C GLU A 227 -4.37 -20.40 -0.52
N GLN A 228 -3.82 -21.07 -1.54
CA GLN A 228 -3.75 -22.54 -1.58
C GLN A 228 -2.32 -23.10 -1.45
N LEU A 229 -1.33 -22.21 -1.34
CA LEU A 229 0.07 -22.59 -1.17
C LEU A 229 0.33 -23.24 0.19
N ASP A 230 1.25 -24.21 0.24
CA ASP A 230 1.75 -24.74 1.51
C ASP A 230 2.44 -23.63 2.34
N LEU A 231 2.49 -23.74 3.66
CA LEU A 231 3.05 -22.70 4.54
C LEU A 231 4.48 -22.27 4.14
N PRO A 232 5.42 -23.18 3.82
CA PRO A 232 6.75 -22.78 3.39
C PRO A 232 6.75 -21.99 2.06
N ALA A 233 5.88 -22.37 1.12
CA ALA A 233 5.74 -21.70 -0.17
C ALA A 233 5.07 -20.32 -0.03
N SER A 234 4.04 -20.22 0.81
CA SER A 234 3.38 -18.96 1.17
C SER A 234 4.38 -17.99 1.83
N TYR A 235 5.18 -18.49 2.78
CA TYR A 235 6.21 -17.70 3.43
C TYR A 235 7.34 -17.28 2.48
N ARG A 236 7.79 -18.19 1.60
CA ARG A 236 8.77 -17.87 0.54
C ARG A 236 8.23 -16.77 -0.38
N ARG A 237 6.97 -16.87 -0.81
CA ARG A 237 6.29 -15.85 -1.62
C ARG A 237 6.32 -14.49 -0.90
N GLU A 238 6.02 -14.43 0.39
CA GLU A 238 6.09 -13.18 1.14
C GLU A 238 7.51 -12.58 1.18
N ILE A 239 8.54 -13.41 1.35
CA ILE A 239 9.93 -12.94 1.34
C ILE A 239 10.26 -12.31 -0.01
N VAL A 240 10.07 -13.05 -1.11
CA VAL A 240 10.45 -12.56 -2.45
C VAL A 240 9.60 -11.39 -2.89
N ARG A 241 8.35 -11.33 -2.44
CA ARG A 241 7.47 -10.18 -2.64
C ARG A 241 8.05 -8.92 -2.00
N LYS A 242 8.37 -8.97 -0.70
CA LYS A 242 8.99 -7.86 0.04
C LYS A 242 10.32 -7.42 -0.59
N MET A 243 11.09 -8.36 -1.14
CA MET A 243 12.35 -8.05 -1.82
C MET A 243 12.16 -7.09 -3.00
N PHE A 244 11.26 -7.37 -3.93
CA PHE A 244 11.09 -6.49 -5.11
C PHE A 244 10.27 -5.23 -4.79
N GLU A 245 9.32 -5.32 -3.85
CA GLU A 245 8.45 -4.22 -3.45
C GLU A 245 9.18 -3.15 -2.63
N ARG A 246 10.08 -3.57 -1.73
CA ARG A 246 10.76 -2.64 -0.81
C ARG A 246 12.26 -2.86 -0.59
N ASP A 247 12.74 -4.10 -0.41
CA ASP A 247 14.07 -4.31 0.19
C ASP A 247 15.23 -4.18 -0.81
N MET A 248 15.03 -4.56 -2.08
CA MET A 248 16.08 -4.47 -3.10
C MET A 248 16.25 -3.02 -3.58
N PRO A 249 17.50 -2.57 -3.80
CA PRO A 249 17.76 -1.25 -4.36
C PRO A 249 17.36 -1.20 -5.83
N ILE A 250 16.74 -0.10 -6.24
CA ILE A 250 16.46 0.18 -7.64
C ILE A 250 17.76 0.64 -8.29
N VAL A 251 18.36 -0.15 -9.19
CA VAL A 251 19.66 0.16 -9.81
C VAL A 251 19.48 0.69 -11.23
N THR A 252 18.46 0.20 -11.94
CA THR A 252 18.20 0.50 -13.35
C THR A 252 16.84 1.17 -13.56
N LEU A 253 16.61 1.74 -14.76
CA LEU A 253 15.28 2.25 -15.13
C LEU A 253 14.24 1.13 -15.25
N ASP A 254 14.67 -0.09 -15.57
CA ASP A 254 13.79 -1.25 -15.63
C ASP A 254 13.29 -1.65 -14.23
N ASP A 255 14.18 -1.66 -13.25
CA ASP A 255 13.83 -1.86 -11.83
C ASP A 255 12.81 -0.82 -11.36
N LEU A 256 12.98 0.43 -11.79
CA LEU A 256 12.08 1.54 -11.47
C LEU A 256 10.70 1.30 -12.09
N LEU A 257 10.65 0.87 -13.35
CA LEU A 257 9.40 0.56 -14.04
C LEU A 257 8.66 -0.59 -13.35
N VAL A 258 9.36 -1.68 -13.01
CA VAL A 258 8.77 -2.83 -12.28
C VAL A 258 8.07 -2.38 -11.00
N ARG A 259 8.70 -1.45 -10.25
CA ARG A 259 8.17 -0.99 -8.98
C ARG A 259 7.04 0.04 -9.12
N LEU A 260 7.07 0.83 -10.19
CA LEU A 260 5.97 1.71 -10.57
C LEU A 260 4.73 0.92 -11.00
N GLU A 261 4.91 -0.14 -11.80
CA GLU A 261 3.83 -1.05 -12.17
C GLU A 261 3.21 -1.69 -10.94
N PHE A 262 4.04 -2.19 -10.02
CA PHE A 262 3.56 -2.69 -8.73
C PHE A 262 2.75 -1.64 -7.97
N ALA A 263 3.27 -0.41 -7.83
CA ALA A 263 2.57 0.65 -7.11
C ALA A 263 1.25 1.05 -7.76
N ALA A 264 1.16 0.99 -9.09
CA ALA A 264 -0.06 1.25 -9.85
C ALA A 264 -1.09 0.12 -9.68
N ASP A 265 -0.66 -1.13 -9.72
CA ASP A 265 -1.52 -2.31 -9.56
C ASP A 265 -2.01 -2.50 -8.12
N SER A 266 -1.32 -1.87 -7.14
CA SER A 266 -1.58 -2.09 -5.72
C SER A 266 -2.84 -1.41 -5.17
N ASP A 267 -3.55 -0.58 -5.96
CA ASP A 267 -4.86 0.04 -5.64
C ASP A 267 -5.09 0.34 -4.13
N GLY A 268 -4.13 1.03 -3.49
CA GLY A 268 -4.24 1.46 -2.10
C GLY A 268 -3.89 0.42 -1.03
N HIS A 269 -3.22 -0.68 -1.36
CA HIS A 269 -2.62 -1.58 -0.36
C HIS A 269 -1.59 -0.84 0.50
N ASP A 270 -1.52 -1.21 1.78
CA ASP A 270 -0.59 -0.69 2.77
C ASP A 270 0.89 -0.83 2.37
N ASP A 271 1.25 -1.61 1.35
CA ASP A 271 2.66 -1.77 0.97
C ASP A 271 3.12 -0.72 -0.07
N ALA A 272 2.21 -0.09 -0.83
CA ALA A 272 2.58 0.85 -1.89
C ALA A 272 3.23 2.13 -1.35
N HIS A 273 2.79 2.60 -0.17
CA HIS A 273 3.39 3.77 0.47
C HIS A 273 4.82 3.50 0.97
N LEU A 274 5.17 2.23 1.25
CA LEU A 274 6.53 1.82 1.63
C LEU A 274 7.46 1.77 0.42
N ALA A 275 6.92 1.51 -0.78
CA ALA A 275 7.68 1.51 -2.03
C ALA A 275 7.90 2.93 -2.60
N ALA A 276 7.10 3.92 -2.21
CA ALA A 276 7.15 5.27 -2.77
C ALA A 276 8.48 6.02 -2.51
N PRO A 277 9.07 6.03 -1.30
CA PRO A 277 10.35 6.70 -1.06
C PRO A 277 11.51 6.20 -1.95
N PRO A 278 11.79 4.88 -2.06
CA PRO A 278 12.87 4.41 -2.93
C PRO A 278 12.60 4.66 -4.43
N ILE A 279 11.33 4.64 -4.87
CA ILE A 279 10.95 5.02 -6.24
C ILE A 279 11.32 6.47 -6.51
N LEU A 280 10.97 7.40 -5.62
CA LEU A 280 11.26 8.82 -5.78
C LEU A 280 12.77 9.10 -5.76
N ASP A 281 13.51 8.48 -4.84
CA ASP A 281 14.97 8.60 -4.79
C ASP A 281 15.62 8.08 -6.08
N ALA A 282 15.23 6.89 -6.53
CA ALA A 282 15.75 6.31 -7.75
C ALA A 282 15.40 7.11 -9.01
N PHE A 283 14.19 7.69 -9.07
CA PHE A 283 13.82 8.59 -10.17
C PHE A 283 14.73 9.83 -10.20
N ASN A 284 14.95 10.48 -9.06
CA ASN A 284 15.86 11.62 -8.96
C ASN A 284 17.30 11.24 -9.37
N ARG A 285 17.79 10.09 -8.90
CA ARG A 285 19.15 9.60 -9.19
C ARG A 285 19.34 9.18 -10.65
N LEU A 286 18.43 8.37 -11.19
CA LEU A 286 18.58 7.71 -12.49
C LEU A 286 18.09 8.58 -13.65
N VAL A 287 17.02 9.34 -13.45
CA VAL A 287 16.38 10.13 -14.52
C VAL A 287 16.88 11.57 -14.49
N ILE A 288 16.83 12.24 -13.34
CA ILE A 288 17.17 13.67 -13.25
C ILE A 288 18.69 13.88 -13.29
N ASN A 289 19.44 13.14 -12.47
CA ASN A 289 20.89 13.30 -12.38
C ASN A 289 21.63 12.52 -13.48
N GLY A 290 21.12 11.35 -13.88
CA GLY A 290 21.68 10.56 -14.99
C GLY A 290 21.58 11.24 -16.36
N ALA A 291 20.51 12.01 -16.61
CA ALA A 291 20.38 12.84 -17.81
C ALA A 291 21.35 14.04 -17.80
N SER A 292 21.75 14.50 -16.61
CA SER A 292 22.71 15.61 -16.46
C SER A 292 24.15 15.16 -16.67
N SER A 293 24.50 13.90 -16.35
CA SER A 293 25.87 13.37 -16.50
C SER A 293 26.20 12.86 -17.92
N ASN A 294 25.20 12.50 -18.73
CA ASN A 294 25.41 12.05 -20.12
C ASN A 294 25.61 13.21 -21.12
N LEU A 295 25.55 14.46 -20.67
CA LEU A 295 25.86 15.64 -21.49
C LEU A 295 27.34 16.06 -21.43
N ASP A 296 28.15 15.48 -20.54
CA ASP A 296 29.55 15.89 -20.31
C ASP A 296 30.61 14.94 -20.91
N SER A 297 30.23 13.86 -21.59
CA SER A 297 31.18 12.89 -22.13
C SER A 297 30.97 12.61 -23.62
N ALA A 298 31.93 13.09 -24.42
CA ALA A 298 32.18 12.82 -25.84
C ALA A 298 31.44 13.67 -26.90
N THR A 299 31.90 14.91 -27.12
CA THR A 299 31.94 15.51 -28.48
C THR A 299 33.07 16.55 -28.59
N PRO A 300 33.94 16.54 -29.64
CA PRO A 300 34.85 17.65 -29.94
C PRO A 300 34.06 18.95 -30.27
N PRO A 301 34.66 20.15 -30.19
CA PRO A 301 33.91 21.40 -30.07
C PRO A 301 33.14 21.70 -31.37
N VAL A 302 31.83 21.46 -31.34
CA VAL A 302 30.89 22.01 -32.31
C VAL A 302 30.39 23.34 -31.73
N PRO A 303 30.37 24.44 -32.50
CA PRO A 303 30.02 25.76 -31.98
C PRO A 303 28.62 25.78 -31.35
N PRO A 304 28.40 26.63 -30.33
CA PRO A 304 27.22 26.55 -29.49
C PRO A 304 25.95 26.89 -30.29
N VAL A 305 25.06 25.91 -30.42
CA VAL A 305 23.67 26.17 -30.82
C VAL A 305 22.92 26.57 -29.56
N GLN A 306 22.83 27.88 -29.33
CA GLN A 306 21.98 28.48 -28.32
C GLN A 306 20.50 28.14 -28.60
N THR A 307 19.91 27.21 -27.84
CA THR A 307 18.45 27.10 -27.75
C THR A 307 17.97 28.15 -26.73
N GLY A 308 17.64 29.33 -27.25
CA GLY A 308 17.29 30.54 -26.50
C GLY A 308 15.94 30.45 -25.77
N HIS A 309 15.85 29.66 -24.71
CA HIS A 309 14.74 29.77 -23.76
C HIS A 309 15.18 30.50 -22.48
N PRO A 310 14.75 31.76 -22.27
CA PRO A 310 15.15 32.55 -21.12
C PRO A 310 14.64 31.94 -19.81
N THR A 311 15.57 31.58 -18.93
CA THR A 311 15.31 30.91 -17.65
C THR A 311 14.83 31.85 -16.54
N SER A 312 15.00 33.17 -16.67
CA SER A 312 14.57 34.14 -15.66
C SER A 312 13.27 34.89 -16.04
N THR A 313 12.46 35.24 -15.03
CA THR A 313 11.20 35.98 -15.23
C THR A 313 11.43 37.34 -15.90
N ALA A 314 12.55 38.00 -15.63
CA ALA A 314 12.94 39.25 -16.30
C ALA A 314 13.24 39.04 -17.80
N ALA A 315 13.95 37.96 -18.13
CA ALA A 315 14.28 37.62 -19.51
C ALA A 315 13.05 37.15 -20.31
N ARG A 316 12.10 36.44 -19.68
CA ARG A 316 10.80 36.12 -20.30
C ARG A 316 9.95 37.37 -20.57
N ARG A 317 9.95 38.35 -19.65
CA ARG A 317 9.27 39.64 -19.87
C ARG A 317 9.91 40.44 -21.01
N ALA A 318 11.24 40.47 -21.09
CA ALA A 318 11.95 41.12 -22.20
C ALA A 318 11.63 40.45 -23.55
N HIS A 319 11.57 39.11 -23.57
CA HIS A 319 11.21 38.35 -24.77
C HIS A 319 9.77 38.64 -25.24
N VAL A 320 8.80 38.73 -24.32
CA VAL A 320 7.43 39.15 -24.67
C VAL A 320 7.41 40.56 -25.24
N LEU A 321 8.18 41.50 -24.69
CA LEU A 321 8.24 42.86 -25.20
C LEU A 321 8.85 42.93 -26.61
N ASP A 322 9.84 42.09 -26.90
CA ASP A 322 10.44 41.98 -28.23
C ASP A 322 9.45 41.42 -29.26
N MET A 323 8.72 40.35 -28.90
CA MET A 323 7.63 39.81 -29.72
C MET A 323 6.48 40.79 -29.96
N LEU A 324 6.21 41.71 -29.02
CA LEU A 324 5.17 42.72 -29.19
C LEU A 324 5.63 43.91 -30.05
N LYS A 325 6.94 44.10 -30.24
CA LYS A 325 7.52 45.15 -31.10
C LYS A 325 7.72 44.70 -32.54
N ASN A 326 7.88 43.40 -32.77
CA ASN A 326 8.00 42.84 -34.12
C ASN A 326 6.62 42.77 -34.80
N VAL A 327 6.53 43.30 -36.02
CA VAL A 327 5.28 43.49 -36.78
C VAL A 327 4.55 42.16 -37.04
N GLU A 328 5.29 41.07 -37.28
CA GLU A 328 4.70 39.77 -37.58
C GLU A 328 4.09 39.13 -36.32
N THR A 329 4.81 39.14 -35.21
CA THR A 329 4.41 38.52 -33.95
C THR A 329 3.48 39.42 -33.11
N ALA A 330 3.47 40.73 -33.34
CA ALA A 330 2.53 41.65 -32.70
C ALA A 330 1.07 41.37 -33.10
N SER A 331 0.83 40.79 -34.27
CA SER A 331 -0.50 40.38 -34.75
C SER A 331 -1.03 39.12 -34.07
N TRP A 332 -0.17 38.38 -33.35
CA TRP A 332 -0.56 37.12 -32.69
C TRP A 332 -1.45 37.36 -31.49
N SER A 333 -2.31 36.37 -31.20
CA SER A 333 -3.12 36.36 -29.97
C SER A 333 -2.25 36.27 -28.72
N ASP A 334 -2.72 36.82 -27.60
CA ASP A 334 -1.98 36.81 -26.33
C ASP A 334 -1.66 35.38 -25.86
N ARG A 335 -2.52 34.40 -26.17
CA ARG A 335 -2.26 32.98 -25.89
C ARG A 335 -1.13 32.40 -26.73
N ALA A 336 -1.00 32.80 -28.00
CA ALA A 336 0.07 32.33 -28.87
C ALA A 336 1.43 32.89 -28.42
N ILE A 337 1.49 34.18 -28.08
CA ILE A 337 2.70 34.82 -27.55
C ILE A 337 3.06 34.22 -26.18
N ALA A 338 2.07 33.99 -25.31
CA ALA A 338 2.27 33.38 -24.01
C ALA A 338 2.89 31.98 -24.11
N LYS A 339 2.40 31.16 -25.06
CA LYS A 339 2.94 29.82 -25.33
C LYS A 339 4.38 29.89 -25.85
N ALA A 340 4.67 30.82 -26.75
CA ALA A 340 6.01 31.00 -27.32
C ALA A 340 7.03 31.52 -26.29
N ALA A 341 6.60 32.41 -25.39
CA ALA A 341 7.47 33.03 -24.40
C ALA A 341 7.50 32.33 -23.03
N GLY A 342 6.67 31.30 -22.81
CA GLY A 342 6.61 30.55 -21.56
C GLY A 342 6.07 31.37 -20.37
N VAL A 343 5.05 32.21 -20.60
CA VAL A 343 4.40 33.05 -19.59
C VAL A 343 2.87 32.89 -19.63
N SER A 344 2.14 33.46 -18.66
CA SER A 344 0.67 33.45 -18.69
C SER A 344 0.11 34.45 -19.71
N PRO A 345 -1.03 34.16 -20.38
CA PRO A 345 -1.71 35.10 -21.28
C PRO A 345 -2.04 36.45 -20.63
N THR A 346 -2.36 36.43 -19.33
CA THR A 346 -2.61 37.65 -18.53
C THR A 346 -1.39 38.55 -18.46
N THR A 347 -0.19 37.97 -18.39
CA THR A 347 1.09 38.73 -18.38
C THR A 347 1.34 39.41 -19.71
N VAL A 348 1.07 38.72 -20.82
CA VAL A 348 1.18 39.30 -22.18
C VAL A 348 0.17 40.43 -22.36
N GLY A 349 -1.09 40.23 -21.96
CA GLY A 349 -2.13 41.27 -22.05
C GLY A 349 -1.80 42.53 -21.26
N ASN A 350 -1.21 42.39 -20.06
CA ASN A 350 -0.73 43.52 -19.27
C ASN A 350 0.41 44.27 -19.96
N LEU A 351 1.41 43.56 -20.50
CA LEU A 351 2.54 44.16 -21.21
C LEU A 351 2.11 44.83 -22.52
N ARG A 352 1.17 44.24 -23.26
CA ARG A 352 0.62 44.81 -24.49
C ARG A 352 -0.15 46.11 -24.23
N ARG A 353 -0.92 46.19 -23.14
CA ARG A 353 -1.56 47.43 -22.70
C ARG A 353 -0.53 48.51 -22.33
N GLN A 354 0.54 48.12 -21.64
CA GLN A 354 1.61 49.03 -21.26
C GLN A 354 2.35 49.61 -22.48
N VAL A 355 2.62 48.80 -23.50
CA VAL A 355 3.26 49.25 -24.75
C VAL A 355 2.35 50.15 -25.57
N ARG A 356 1.03 49.84 -25.64
CA ARG A 356 0.04 50.67 -26.37
C ARG A 356 -0.35 51.95 -25.63
N GLY A 357 -0.16 52.02 -24.31
CA GLY A 357 -0.39 53.24 -23.52
C GLY A 357 0.86 54.12 -23.37
N ALA A 358 2.02 53.67 -23.86
CA ALA A 358 3.28 54.40 -23.86
C ALA A 358 3.67 54.92 -25.27
N ALA A 359 2.80 54.70 -26.26
CA ALA A 359 2.83 55.27 -27.60
C ALA A 359 1.62 56.19 -27.74
#